data_AF-A0A3B5Q4A8-F1
#
_entry.id   AF-A0A3B5Q4A8-F1
#
_cell.length_a   1.000
_cell.length_b   1.000
_cell.length_c   1.000
_cell.angle_alpha   90.00
_cell.angle_beta   90.00
_cell.angle_gamma   90.00
#
_symmetry.space_group_name_H-M   'P 1'
#
loop_
_entity.id
_entity.type
_entity.pdbx_description
1 polymer ?
#
loop_
_entity_poly.entity_id
_entity_poly.type
_entity_poly.pdbx_seq_one_letter_code
_entity_poly.pdbx_strand_id
1 'polypeptide(L)'
;MLPDSTSALLLLSVLLVHSSVLSCLIGTQRQCDVARFVPGHNMVGKGFDIVTLQRKRAHVIDVKTYLNPRETCILCSNPLQNHAYQKLPSSVVDWSASSQCSKNMNSYLTPYKLHVLSIFHQSGLEIEKVLFDNFDVGGTGSNAYKFASQQIEEDRYTFSTHSVTCNHYKFILSPTPPLSVEFKKQLDILPSHYNYSTENEYRKLIQTYGTHYFRLVDLGGRLRRLISSRSCLSTLNGLTSPEVTKCTKQQIFTQPYDSATNFSSGLHRYHSEVSGGDGWLGEFSISKSHSTAHMNWLKSLIQYPEVVSFSLRPLYQLVPNKLQQAGVKTAIEQYLEDTSVKKSPQEPDCEGSTLNMSYNCCPMHASRGNLSVTIVRGWNLYGDVIGKTDGYAKMYHGSISHQTQVIESDDPQWNAEFDLGKVSKRYHHRLIEVWDEDPKYDDLLIECMKYLIPGTQTFTCKSALGNVEEIVVPKRVENKNQLLTHSHKSFYTMNLLS
;
A
#
# COMPACT_ATOMS: atom_id res chain seq x y z
N MET A 1 10.32 -50.15 47.17
CA MET A 1 10.94 -49.58 45.95
C MET A 1 11.01 -48.08 46.16
N LEU A 2 12.19 -47.59 46.57
CA LEU A 2 12.47 -46.17 46.71
C LEU A 2 12.64 -45.57 45.31
N PRO A 3 12.06 -44.40 45.01
CA PRO A 3 12.28 -43.77 43.72
C PRO A 3 13.71 -43.23 43.66
N ASP A 4 14.37 -43.51 42.53
CA ASP A 4 15.75 -43.16 42.22
C ASP A 4 16.04 -41.68 42.47
N SER A 5 17.04 -41.41 43.32
CA SER A 5 17.52 -40.05 43.64
C SER A 5 18.06 -39.29 42.43
N THR A 6 18.38 -39.98 41.34
CA THR A 6 18.82 -39.40 40.07
C THR A 6 17.67 -38.72 39.30
N SER A 7 16.44 -39.22 39.42
CA SER A 7 15.27 -38.65 38.75
C SER A 7 14.83 -37.33 39.39
N ALA A 8 14.97 -37.21 40.72
CA ALA A 8 14.73 -35.96 41.44
C ALA A 8 15.77 -34.87 41.12
N LEU A 9 17.04 -35.25 40.93
CA LEU A 9 18.11 -34.33 40.51
C LEU A 9 17.96 -33.85 39.06
N LEU A 10 17.42 -34.70 38.16
CA LEU A 10 17.07 -34.33 36.78
C LEU A 10 15.83 -33.42 36.71
N LEU A 11 14.84 -33.64 37.57
CA LEU A 11 13.68 -32.74 37.69
C LEU A 11 14.08 -31.38 38.30
N LEU A 12 14.99 -31.35 39.29
CA LEU A 12 15.54 -30.09 39.81
C LEU A 12 16.39 -29.36 38.76
N SER A 13 17.20 -30.06 37.96
CA SER A 13 18.00 -29.42 36.91
C SER A 13 17.15 -28.93 35.73
N VAL A 14 16.03 -29.58 35.41
CA VAL A 14 15.06 -29.09 34.42
C VAL A 14 14.25 -27.89 34.95
N LEU A 15 13.95 -27.82 36.25
CA LEU A 15 13.34 -26.65 36.88
C LEU A 15 14.31 -25.46 37.02
N LEU A 16 15.63 -25.71 37.07
CA LEU A 16 16.68 -24.68 37.09
C LEU A 16 16.97 -24.06 35.71
N VAL A 17 16.50 -24.67 34.61
CA VAL A 17 16.84 -24.24 33.23
C VAL A 17 15.74 -23.41 32.56
N HIS A 18 14.57 -23.21 33.18
CA HIS A 18 13.44 -22.51 32.54
C HIS A 18 12.80 -21.38 33.35
N SER A 19 13.62 -20.61 34.07
CA SER A 19 13.20 -19.27 34.42
C SER A 19 14.39 -18.31 34.43
N SER A 20 14.66 -17.72 33.27
CA SER A 20 15.29 -16.39 33.21
C SER A 20 14.32 -15.37 33.79
N VAL A 21 13.94 -15.54 35.06
CA VAL A 21 13.32 -14.48 35.85
C VAL A 21 14.36 -13.38 35.85
N LEU A 22 14.02 -12.24 35.26
CA LEU A 22 14.78 -11.04 35.47
C LEU A 22 14.95 -10.86 36.98
N SER A 23 16.19 -10.95 37.45
CA SER A 23 16.54 -10.73 38.83
C SER A 23 16.50 -9.23 39.08
N CYS A 24 15.28 -8.71 39.21
CA CYS A 24 15.02 -7.39 39.74
C CYS A 24 15.09 -7.44 41.26
N LEU A 25 15.73 -6.43 41.86
CA LEU A 25 15.87 -6.30 43.30
C LEU A 25 15.52 -4.87 43.75
N ILE A 26 15.29 -4.72 45.05
CA ILE A 26 15.08 -3.42 45.67
C ILE A 26 16.46 -2.83 45.99
N GLY A 27 16.80 -1.72 45.35
CA GLY A 27 18.02 -0.97 45.60
C GLY A 27 17.83 0.15 46.61
N THR A 28 18.87 0.43 47.39
CA THR A 28 18.97 1.66 48.21
C THR A 28 19.11 2.89 47.33
N GLN A 29 18.75 4.08 47.84
CA GLN A 29 18.88 5.35 47.12
C GLN A 29 20.25 5.51 46.43
N ARG A 30 21.35 5.28 47.16
CA ARG A 30 22.71 5.42 46.61
C ARG A 30 22.96 4.47 45.44
N GLN A 31 22.47 3.23 45.51
CA GLN A 31 22.60 2.28 44.40
C GLN A 31 21.76 2.71 43.19
N CYS A 32 20.57 3.24 43.44
CA CYS A 32 19.66 3.78 42.42
C CYS A 32 20.22 5.01 41.71
N ASP A 33 20.89 5.90 42.44
CA ASP A 33 21.46 7.12 41.87
C ASP A 33 22.63 6.80 40.93
N VAL A 34 23.47 5.82 41.30
CA VAL A 34 24.60 5.35 40.48
C VAL A 34 24.14 4.54 39.27
N ALA A 35 23.08 3.74 39.40
CA ALA A 35 22.57 2.93 38.30
C ALA A 35 22.04 3.79 37.14
N ARG A 36 22.34 3.39 35.91
CA ARG A 36 21.74 3.99 34.71
C ARG A 36 20.31 3.49 34.54
N PHE A 37 19.47 4.26 33.87
CA PHE A 37 18.17 3.74 33.43
C PHE A 37 18.34 2.64 32.38
N VAL A 38 17.38 1.73 32.34
CA VAL A 38 17.29 0.74 31.26
C VAL A 38 17.19 1.43 29.87
N PRO A 39 17.78 0.84 28.81
CA PRO A 39 17.72 1.39 27.46
C PRO A 39 16.29 1.68 26.99
N GLY A 40 16.07 2.87 26.45
CA GLY A 40 14.78 3.27 25.90
C GLY A 40 13.65 3.54 26.91
N HIS A 41 13.93 3.62 28.22
CA HIS A 41 12.93 3.95 29.26
C HIS A 41 12.12 5.23 28.96
N ASN A 42 12.72 6.20 28.27
CA ASN A 42 12.09 7.47 27.94
C ASN A 42 11.13 7.38 26.74
N MET A 43 11.11 6.25 26.01
CA MET A 43 10.26 6.06 24.84
C MET A 43 8.82 5.74 25.20
N VAL A 44 8.60 5.05 26.32
CA VAL A 44 7.27 4.61 26.76
C VAL A 44 6.42 5.72 27.37
N GLY A 45 7.04 6.83 27.77
CA GLY A 45 6.33 7.96 28.38
C GLY A 45 5.81 9.00 27.39
N LYS A 46 6.07 8.84 26.09
CA LYS A 46 5.71 9.80 25.05
C LYS A 46 4.28 9.60 24.55
N GLY A 47 3.70 10.70 24.09
CA GLY A 47 2.45 10.69 23.34
C GLY A 47 2.58 10.08 21.94
N PHE A 48 1.46 9.67 21.36
CA PHE A 48 1.36 9.07 20.03
C PHE A 48 0.16 9.61 19.26
N ASP A 49 0.35 9.95 18.00
CA ASP A 49 -0.69 10.42 17.11
C ASP A 49 -0.96 9.38 16.04
N ILE A 50 -2.16 8.79 16.10
CA ILE A 50 -2.53 7.65 15.25
C ILE A 50 -2.77 8.07 13.81
N VAL A 51 -3.04 9.35 13.52
CA VAL A 51 -3.23 9.86 12.15
C VAL A 51 -1.89 9.86 11.42
N THR A 52 -0.85 10.36 12.07
CA THR A 52 0.50 10.42 11.49
C THR A 52 1.31 9.14 11.72
N LEU A 53 0.87 8.28 12.64
CA LEU A 53 1.62 7.14 13.19
C LEU A 53 2.98 7.54 13.76
N GLN A 54 3.05 8.74 14.35
CA GLN A 54 4.27 9.29 14.91
C GLN A 54 4.17 9.52 16.41
N ARG A 55 5.30 9.29 17.07
CA ARG A 55 5.48 9.65 18.47
C ARG A 55 5.62 11.15 18.58
N LYS A 56 4.93 11.74 19.55
CA LYS A 56 5.14 13.13 19.91
C LYS A 56 6.40 13.27 20.76
N ARG A 57 6.96 14.48 20.75
CA ARG A 57 8.19 14.79 21.50
C ARG A 57 7.92 14.90 23.00
N ALA A 58 6.75 15.36 23.38
CA ALA A 58 6.37 15.58 24.77
C ALA A 58 6.02 14.27 25.50
N HIS A 59 6.43 14.19 26.77
CA HIS A 59 6.08 13.11 27.68
C HIS A 59 4.72 13.35 28.31
N VAL A 60 3.85 12.36 28.22
CA VAL A 60 2.55 12.31 28.92
C VAL A 60 2.71 11.64 30.29
N ILE A 61 3.56 10.62 30.35
CA ILE A 61 3.83 9.84 31.56
C ILE A 61 5.18 10.23 32.16
N ASP A 62 5.23 10.31 33.48
CA ASP A 62 6.47 10.48 34.22
C ASP A 62 7.29 9.19 34.19
N VAL A 63 8.38 9.26 33.42
CA VAL A 63 9.38 8.19 33.28
C VAL A 63 10.73 8.60 33.89
N LYS A 64 10.77 9.71 34.63
CA LYS A 64 11.97 10.23 35.28
C LYS A 64 12.03 9.83 36.74
N THR A 65 10.88 9.76 37.43
CA THR A 65 10.83 9.30 38.82
C THR A 65 11.18 7.81 38.92
N TYR A 66 12.08 7.46 39.84
CA TYR A 66 12.54 6.08 40.08
C TYR A 66 12.55 5.69 41.56
N LEU A 67 12.63 6.66 42.47
CA LEU A 67 12.53 6.43 43.91
C LEU A 67 11.07 6.36 44.34
N ASN A 68 10.77 5.42 45.23
CA ASN A 68 9.51 5.36 45.94
C ASN A 68 9.55 6.22 47.23
N PRO A 69 8.43 6.38 47.97
CA PRO A 69 8.40 7.15 49.21
C PRO A 69 9.31 6.64 50.34
N ARG A 70 9.87 5.43 50.21
CA ARG A 70 10.85 4.85 51.14
C ARG A 70 12.29 5.04 50.67
N GLU A 71 12.53 5.91 49.69
CA GLU A 71 13.86 6.20 49.12
C GLU A 71 14.56 4.95 48.56
N THR A 72 13.78 4.04 47.98
CA THR A 72 14.28 2.84 47.30
C THR A 72 13.77 2.77 45.86
N CYS A 73 14.44 2.02 44.99
CA CYS A 73 14.01 1.79 43.61
C CYS A 73 14.11 0.32 43.20
N ILE A 74 13.61 0.02 42.00
CA ILE A 74 13.78 -1.29 41.37
C ILE A 74 15.01 -1.25 40.47
N LEU A 75 15.95 -2.14 40.72
CA LEU A 75 17.13 -2.39 39.88
C LEU A 75 17.01 -3.76 39.24
N CYS A 76 17.10 -3.83 37.91
CA CYS A 76 17.02 -5.08 37.17
C CYS A 76 18.34 -5.39 36.48
N SER A 77 18.77 -6.64 36.54
CA SER A 77 19.94 -7.12 35.79
C SER A 77 19.60 -7.17 34.30
N ASN A 78 20.43 -6.54 33.47
CA ASN A 78 20.27 -6.54 32.01
C ASN A 78 21.19 -7.58 31.35
N PRO A 79 20.70 -8.77 30.97
CA PRO A 79 21.51 -9.80 30.31
C PRO A 79 22.10 -9.36 28.96
N LEU A 80 21.49 -8.38 28.29
CA LEU A 80 21.99 -7.85 27.01
C LEU A 80 23.15 -6.85 27.18
N GLN A 81 23.45 -6.44 28.43
CA GLN A 81 24.53 -5.52 28.76
C GLN A 81 25.35 -6.07 29.94
N ASN A 82 25.86 -7.29 29.81
CA ASN A 82 26.75 -7.95 30.78
C ASN A 82 26.15 -8.04 32.20
N HIS A 83 24.85 -8.26 32.32
CA HIS A 83 24.13 -8.36 33.59
C HIS A 83 24.21 -7.11 34.48
N ALA A 84 24.55 -5.95 33.91
CA ALA A 84 24.59 -4.69 34.65
C ALA A 84 23.23 -4.36 35.27
N TYR A 85 23.22 -3.97 36.54
CA TYR A 85 22.02 -3.50 37.22
C TYR A 85 21.63 -2.10 36.73
N GLN A 86 20.40 -1.98 36.26
CA GLN A 86 19.84 -0.76 35.70
C GLN A 86 18.51 -0.43 36.37
N LYS A 87 18.23 0.85 36.58
CA LYS A 87 17.02 1.30 37.26
C LYS A 87 15.83 1.41 36.33
N LEU A 88 14.67 1.08 36.86
CA LEU A 88 13.39 1.28 36.20
C LEU A 88 12.72 2.58 36.69
N PRO A 89 12.01 3.30 35.81
CA PRO A 89 11.07 4.31 36.25
C PRO A 89 9.95 3.70 37.09
N SER A 90 9.42 4.43 38.06
CA SER A 90 8.32 3.98 38.92
C SER A 90 7.00 3.75 38.14
N SER A 91 6.90 4.30 36.93
CA SER A 91 5.76 4.09 36.04
C SER A 91 5.77 2.71 35.35
N VAL A 92 6.86 1.96 35.42
CA VAL A 92 7.03 0.65 34.75
C VAL A 92 6.82 -0.46 35.78
N VAL A 93 5.89 -1.38 35.49
CA VAL A 93 5.57 -2.51 36.40
C VAL A 93 6.17 -3.83 35.94
N ASP A 94 6.44 -3.96 34.65
CA ASP A 94 7.10 -5.12 34.09
C ASP A 94 8.08 -4.66 33.01
N TRP A 95 9.30 -5.19 33.11
CA TRP A 95 10.38 -4.97 32.16
C TRP A 95 11.03 -6.32 31.89
N SER A 96 11.38 -6.57 30.64
CA SER A 96 12.20 -7.73 30.29
C SER A 96 13.19 -7.42 29.19
N ALA A 97 14.31 -8.13 29.21
CA ALA A 97 15.38 -8.03 28.24
C ALA A 97 15.62 -9.41 27.63
N SER A 98 15.36 -9.54 26.33
CA SER A 98 15.63 -10.75 25.57
C SER A 98 15.87 -10.38 24.11
N SER A 99 16.86 -10.99 23.46
CA SER A 99 17.14 -10.71 22.05
C SER A 99 16.37 -11.66 21.15
N GLN A 100 15.35 -11.15 20.47
CA GLN A 100 14.51 -11.91 19.54
C GLN A 100 14.45 -11.19 18.20
N CYS A 101 15.24 -11.67 17.23
CA CYS A 101 15.19 -11.18 15.86
C CYS A 101 14.38 -12.13 14.98
N SER A 102 13.51 -11.56 14.14
CA SER A 102 12.78 -12.32 13.13
C SER A 102 13.77 -13.01 12.18
N LYS A 103 13.83 -14.34 12.23
CA LYS A 103 14.68 -15.13 11.30
C LYS A 103 14.21 -14.98 9.85
N ASN A 104 12.90 -14.81 9.66
CA ASN A 104 12.26 -14.66 8.37
C ASN A 104 11.60 -13.30 8.26
N MET A 105 11.58 -12.76 7.04
CA MET A 105 10.88 -11.53 6.73
C MET A 105 9.37 -11.76 6.64
N ASN A 106 8.62 -11.02 7.45
CA ASN A 106 7.16 -10.95 7.38
C ASN A 106 6.79 -10.19 6.12
N SER A 107 5.88 -10.74 5.32
CA SER A 107 5.48 -10.18 4.03
C SER A 107 3.96 -10.19 3.95
N TYR A 108 3.39 -9.07 3.57
CA TYR A 108 1.96 -8.89 3.44
C TYR A 108 1.66 -8.30 2.08
N LEU A 109 0.57 -8.77 1.47
CA LEU A 109 0.09 -8.25 0.20
C LEU A 109 -1.14 -7.40 0.47
N THR A 110 -1.08 -6.15 0.04
CA THR A 110 -2.22 -5.23 0.03
C THR A 110 -2.63 -5.02 -1.43
N PRO A 111 -3.86 -5.41 -1.82
CA PRO A 111 -4.35 -5.14 -3.17
C PRO A 111 -4.45 -3.63 -3.42
N TYR A 112 -4.77 -3.22 -4.66
CA TYR A 112 -4.84 -1.80 -5.02
C TYR A 112 -5.79 -0.97 -4.12
N LYS A 113 -6.76 -1.61 -3.46
CA LYS A 113 -7.62 -0.96 -2.47
C LYS A 113 -6.80 -0.64 -1.23
N LEU A 114 -6.53 0.65 -1.08
CA LEU A 114 -5.87 1.18 0.08
C LEU A 114 -6.82 1.08 1.28
N HIS A 115 -6.47 0.22 2.24
CA HIS A 115 -6.99 0.34 3.59
C HIS A 115 -5.80 0.64 4.47
N VAL A 116 -5.81 1.77 5.16
CA VAL A 116 -4.58 2.24 5.83
C VAL A 116 -4.08 1.26 6.88
N LEU A 117 -5.01 0.60 7.59
CA LEU A 117 -4.68 -0.45 8.55
C LEU A 117 -4.03 -1.67 7.89
N SER A 118 -4.39 -1.98 6.63
CA SER A 118 -3.76 -3.09 5.88
C SER A 118 -2.37 -2.74 5.38
N ILE A 119 -2.04 -1.46 5.15
CA ILE A 119 -0.65 -1.08 4.82
C ILE A 119 0.25 -1.30 6.04
N PHE A 120 -0.25 -0.97 7.22
CA PHE A 120 0.58 -0.92 8.42
C PHE A 120 0.64 -2.21 9.22
N HIS A 121 -0.37 -3.07 9.14
CA HIS A 121 -0.45 -4.36 9.87
C HIS A 121 0.05 -4.25 11.32
N GLN A 122 -0.30 -3.16 12.01
CA GLN A 122 0.14 -2.90 13.37
C GLN A 122 -0.87 -3.48 14.35
N SER A 123 -0.51 -4.60 14.98
CA SER A 123 -1.19 -5.14 16.15
C SER A 123 -1.21 -4.10 17.27
N GLY A 124 -2.35 -3.90 17.95
CA GLY A 124 -2.47 -3.01 19.12
C GLY A 124 -3.01 -1.60 18.85
N LEU A 125 -3.39 -1.27 17.61
CA LEU A 125 -4.26 -0.14 17.28
C LEU A 125 -5.73 -0.56 17.44
N GLU A 126 -6.26 -0.41 18.65
CA GLU A 126 -7.70 -0.45 18.90
C GLU A 126 -8.28 0.93 18.63
N ILE A 127 -8.57 1.23 17.37
CA ILE A 127 -9.44 2.36 17.03
C ILE A 127 -10.88 1.87 17.27
N GLU A 128 -11.72 2.66 17.94
CA GLU A 128 -13.16 2.39 18.04
C GLU A 128 -13.75 2.34 16.61
N LYS A 129 -13.74 1.15 16.00
CA LYS A 129 -14.08 0.90 14.59
C LYS A 129 -15.47 1.40 14.21
N VAL A 130 -16.37 1.43 15.18
CA VAL A 130 -17.81 1.72 15.00
C VAL A 130 -18.07 3.13 14.44
N LEU A 131 -17.20 4.11 14.69
CA LEU A 131 -17.42 5.49 14.24
C LEU A 131 -17.02 5.74 12.77
N PHE A 132 -16.21 4.86 12.15
CA PHE A 132 -15.51 5.17 10.90
C PHE A 132 -15.61 4.08 9.83
N ASP A 133 -16.71 3.31 9.79
CA ASP A 133 -16.82 2.15 8.89
C ASP A 133 -16.58 2.47 7.39
N ASN A 134 -16.87 3.71 6.96
CA ASN A 134 -16.65 4.18 5.58
C ASN A 134 -15.37 5.00 5.38
N PHE A 135 -14.59 5.22 6.44
CA PHE A 135 -13.42 6.08 6.41
C PHE A 135 -12.17 5.36 6.93
N ASP A 136 -11.03 5.76 6.41
CA ASP A 136 -9.73 5.41 6.97
C ASP A 136 -9.29 6.55 7.90
N VAL A 137 -8.98 6.22 9.16
CA VAL A 137 -8.73 7.21 10.24
C VAL A 137 -7.39 7.05 10.96
N GLY A 138 -6.71 5.92 10.79
CA GLY A 138 -5.39 5.69 11.38
C GLY A 138 -4.33 5.59 10.31
N GLY A 139 -3.33 6.46 10.33
CA GLY A 139 -2.17 6.45 9.42
C GLY A 139 -2.32 7.25 8.12
N THR A 140 -3.44 7.94 7.90
CA THR A 140 -3.70 8.76 6.70
C THR A 140 -2.69 9.92 6.54
N GLY A 141 -2.12 10.41 7.63
CA GLY A 141 -1.10 11.46 7.62
C GLY A 141 0.35 10.95 7.45
N SER A 142 0.57 9.64 7.39
CA SER A 142 1.92 9.05 7.36
C SER A 142 2.60 9.15 5.99
N ASN A 143 3.93 9.11 5.98
CA ASN A 143 4.71 9.16 4.72
C ASN A 143 4.44 7.95 3.82
N ALA A 144 4.29 6.77 4.42
CA ALA A 144 3.95 5.56 3.68
C ALA A 144 2.55 5.63 3.05
N TYR A 145 1.57 6.23 3.73
CA TYR A 145 0.26 6.51 3.13
C TYR A 145 0.38 7.46 1.95
N LYS A 146 1.07 8.60 2.12
CA LYS A 146 1.30 9.58 1.04
C LYS A 146 1.98 8.93 -0.17
N PHE A 147 3.00 8.12 0.06
CA PHE A 147 3.66 7.35 -1.00
C PHE A 147 2.67 6.45 -1.74
N ALA A 148 1.88 5.65 -1.00
CA ALA A 148 0.92 4.73 -1.61
C ALA A 148 -0.19 5.45 -2.38
N SER A 149 -0.74 6.54 -1.83
CA SER A 149 -1.74 7.37 -2.49
C SER A 149 -1.22 7.96 -3.79
N GLN A 150 0.02 8.47 -3.81
CA GLN A 150 0.66 8.97 -5.04
C GLN A 150 0.80 7.88 -6.12
N GLN A 151 1.10 6.64 -5.73
CA GLN A 151 1.18 5.55 -6.72
C GLN A 151 -0.20 5.22 -7.30
N ILE A 152 -1.24 5.17 -6.46
CA ILE A 152 -2.61 4.85 -6.89
C ILE A 152 -3.18 5.93 -7.83
N GLU A 153 -2.78 7.19 -7.65
CA GLU A 153 -3.15 8.27 -8.57
C GLU A 153 -2.50 8.13 -9.96
N GLU A 154 -1.33 7.49 -10.05
CA GLU A 154 -0.59 7.31 -11.30
C GLU A 154 -1.09 6.12 -12.13
N ASP A 155 -1.32 4.97 -11.50
CA ASP A 155 -1.70 3.72 -12.16
C ASP A 155 -2.33 2.73 -11.16
N ARG A 156 -2.75 1.55 -11.63
CA ARG A 156 -3.14 0.43 -10.76
C ARG A 156 -1.89 -0.21 -10.18
N TYR A 157 -1.70 -0.06 -8.86
CA TYR A 157 -0.60 -0.70 -8.12
C TYR A 157 -1.11 -1.73 -7.12
N THR A 158 -0.33 -2.79 -6.94
CA THR A 158 -0.43 -3.73 -5.82
C THR A 158 0.73 -3.44 -4.87
N PHE A 159 0.48 -3.45 -3.57
CA PHE A 159 1.51 -3.16 -2.57
C PHE A 159 1.94 -4.42 -1.84
N SER A 160 3.24 -4.57 -1.64
CA SER A 160 3.80 -5.57 -0.73
C SER A 160 4.55 -4.88 0.40
N THR A 161 4.17 -5.20 1.64
CA THR A 161 4.84 -4.71 2.84
C THR A 161 5.71 -5.80 3.39
N HIS A 162 6.99 -5.51 3.53
CA HIS A 162 7.98 -6.42 4.06
C HIS A 162 8.63 -5.82 5.30
N SER A 163 8.76 -6.61 6.36
CA SER A 163 9.29 -6.15 7.63
C SER A 163 10.24 -7.16 8.27
N VAL A 164 11.36 -6.64 8.78
CA VAL A 164 12.30 -7.37 9.64
C VAL A 164 12.34 -6.64 10.98
N THR A 165 12.16 -7.37 12.07
CA THR A 165 12.07 -6.80 13.41
C THR A 165 12.97 -7.56 14.37
N CYS A 166 13.70 -6.82 15.19
CA CYS A 166 14.45 -7.31 16.33
C CYS A 166 13.89 -6.67 17.59
N ASN A 167 13.41 -7.50 18.52
CA ASN A 167 12.94 -7.07 19.83
C ASN A 167 14.05 -7.37 20.84
N HIS A 168 14.38 -6.39 21.68
CA HIS A 168 15.38 -6.52 22.74
C HIS A 168 14.80 -6.29 24.12
N TYR A 169 13.86 -5.35 24.24
CA TYR A 169 13.27 -4.99 25.51
C TYR A 169 11.76 -4.94 25.42
N LYS A 170 11.08 -5.29 26.51
CA LYS A 170 9.64 -5.13 26.66
C LYS A 170 9.36 -4.30 27.90
N PHE A 171 8.39 -3.40 27.78
CA PHE A 171 7.95 -2.52 28.87
C PHE A 171 6.44 -2.58 28.99
N ILE A 172 5.95 -2.71 30.22
CA ILE A 172 4.54 -2.56 30.56
C ILE A 172 4.42 -1.47 31.62
N LEU A 173 3.61 -0.45 31.34
CA LEU A 173 3.38 0.62 32.31
C LEU A 173 2.48 0.16 33.47
N SER A 174 2.41 0.91 34.55
CA SER A 174 1.35 0.79 35.56
C SER A 174 -0.02 1.09 34.95
N PRO A 175 -1.11 0.38 35.32
CA PRO A 175 -2.47 0.71 34.87
C PRO A 175 -2.87 2.18 35.13
N THR A 176 -2.35 2.76 36.21
CA THR A 176 -2.52 4.16 36.60
C THR A 176 -1.14 4.84 36.68
N PRO A 177 -0.49 5.08 35.53
CA PRO A 177 0.86 5.62 35.52
C PRO A 177 0.85 7.10 35.95
N PRO A 178 1.85 7.56 36.72
CA PRO A 178 1.94 8.96 37.11
C PRO A 178 2.13 9.85 35.87
N LEU A 179 1.38 10.95 35.80
CA LEU A 179 1.50 11.90 34.69
C LEU A 179 2.77 12.75 34.84
N SER A 180 3.35 13.14 33.71
CA SER A 180 4.46 14.09 33.67
C SER A 180 4.04 15.44 34.25
N VAL A 181 4.99 16.18 34.82
CA VAL A 181 4.73 17.52 35.39
C VAL A 181 4.23 18.46 34.31
N GLU A 182 4.78 18.37 33.11
CA GLU A 182 4.43 19.20 31.97
C GLU A 182 2.99 18.92 31.51
N PHE A 183 2.59 17.65 31.43
CA PHE A 183 1.22 17.30 31.04
C PHE A 183 0.20 17.73 32.09
N LYS A 184 0.49 17.56 33.39
CA LYS A 184 -0.38 18.06 34.47
C LYS A 184 -0.63 19.57 34.36
N LYS A 185 0.44 20.36 34.20
CA LYS A 185 0.33 21.81 34.02
C LYS A 185 -0.52 22.19 32.80
N GLN A 186 -0.42 21.43 31.71
CA GLN A 186 -1.25 21.67 30.53
C GLN A 186 -2.73 21.35 30.78
N LEU A 187 -3.04 20.33 31.59
CA LEU A 187 -4.42 20.02 31.99
C LEU A 187 -4.99 21.06 32.95
N ASP A 188 -4.17 21.62 33.84
CA ASP A 188 -4.60 22.65 34.80
C ASP A 188 -5.11 23.92 34.09
N ILE A 189 -4.56 24.25 32.92
CA ILE A 189 -4.95 25.41 32.11
C ILE A 189 -5.94 25.08 30.99
N LEU A 190 -6.28 23.80 30.81
CA LEU A 190 -7.22 23.37 29.77
C LEU A 190 -8.65 23.79 30.16
N PRO A 191 -9.44 24.39 29.26
CA PRO A 191 -10.84 24.70 29.55
C PRO A 191 -11.63 23.46 30.01
N SER A 192 -12.67 23.66 30.82
CA SER A 192 -13.46 22.54 31.36
C SER A 192 -14.31 21.82 30.32
N HIS A 193 -14.67 22.49 29.22
CA HIS A 193 -15.51 21.96 28.15
C HIS A 193 -14.92 22.24 26.78
N TYR A 194 -15.14 21.30 25.86
CA TYR A 194 -14.86 21.45 24.44
C TYR A 194 -16.06 22.08 23.71
N ASN A 195 -15.84 23.19 23.03
CA ASN A 195 -16.80 23.88 22.17
C ASN A 195 -16.05 24.74 21.13
N TYR A 196 -16.77 25.45 20.27
CA TYR A 196 -16.18 26.29 19.22
C TYR A 196 -15.16 27.32 19.75
N SER A 197 -15.41 27.94 20.91
CA SER A 197 -14.51 28.95 21.48
C SER A 197 -13.26 28.36 22.13
N THR A 198 -13.30 27.08 22.55
CA THR A 198 -12.18 26.39 23.23
C THR A 198 -11.46 25.39 22.33
N GLU A 199 -11.87 25.26 21.06
CA GLU A 199 -11.36 24.26 20.13
C GLU A 199 -9.83 24.31 19.99
N ASN A 200 -9.28 25.51 19.90
CA ASN A 200 -7.85 25.73 19.68
C ASN A 200 -6.98 25.20 20.83
N GLU A 201 -7.44 25.34 22.08
CA GLU A 201 -6.76 24.85 23.27
C GLU A 201 -6.67 23.32 23.27
N TYR A 202 -7.77 22.64 22.92
CA TYR A 202 -7.79 21.19 22.78
C TYR A 202 -6.97 20.71 21.57
N ARG A 203 -7.04 21.42 20.43
CA ARG A 203 -6.23 21.11 19.25
C ARG A 203 -4.74 21.21 19.56
N LYS A 204 -4.32 22.23 20.34
CA LYS A 204 -2.93 22.38 20.80
C LYS A 204 -2.49 21.23 21.72
N LEU A 205 -3.38 20.75 22.59
CA LEU A 205 -3.13 19.54 23.41
C LEU A 205 -2.83 18.33 22.52
N ILE A 206 -3.69 18.06 21.53
CA ILE A 206 -3.55 16.92 20.59
C ILE A 206 -2.29 17.06 19.73
N GLN A 207 -1.97 18.26 19.25
CA GLN A 207 -0.75 18.49 18.47
C GLN A 207 0.51 18.21 19.30
N THR A 208 0.49 18.56 20.60
CA THR A 208 1.65 18.44 21.50
C THR A 208 1.82 17.03 22.06
N TYR A 209 0.73 16.39 22.49
CA TYR A 209 0.74 15.10 23.20
C TYR A 209 0.13 13.95 22.40
N GLY A 210 -0.48 14.23 21.25
CA GLY A 210 -1.07 13.22 20.39
C GLY A 210 -2.47 12.83 20.82
N THR A 211 -2.92 11.73 20.27
CA THR A 211 -4.26 11.16 20.50
C THR A 211 -4.25 10.01 21.51
N HIS A 212 -3.09 9.38 21.67
CA HIS A 212 -2.88 8.14 22.40
C HIS A 212 -1.56 8.21 23.17
N TYR A 213 -1.37 7.26 24.08
CA TYR A 213 -0.10 7.01 24.74
C TYR A 213 0.21 5.51 24.73
N PHE A 214 1.48 5.17 24.95
CA PHE A 214 1.92 3.78 24.99
C PHE A 214 1.52 3.10 26.30
N ARG A 215 0.88 1.93 26.21
CA ARG A 215 0.55 1.06 27.35
C ARG A 215 1.59 -0.05 27.53
N LEU A 216 1.90 -0.72 26.43
CA LEU A 216 2.91 -1.77 26.31
C LEU A 216 3.76 -1.46 25.10
N VAL A 217 5.06 -1.67 25.23
CA VAL A 217 6.02 -1.41 24.16
C VAL A 217 7.05 -2.51 24.09
N ASP A 218 7.29 -3.01 22.88
CA ASP A 218 8.50 -3.74 22.55
C ASP A 218 9.47 -2.77 21.87
N LEU A 219 10.71 -2.73 22.38
CA LEU A 219 11.79 -1.91 21.86
C LEU A 219 12.88 -2.76 21.21
N GLY A 220 13.44 -2.24 20.13
CA GLY A 220 14.58 -2.80 19.44
C GLY A 220 14.81 -2.10 18.11
N GLY A 221 14.80 -2.84 17.00
CA GLY A 221 14.99 -2.30 15.66
C GLY A 221 14.01 -2.88 14.64
N ARG A 222 13.54 -2.06 13.71
CA ARG A 222 12.66 -2.49 12.63
C ARG A 222 13.04 -1.84 11.32
N LEU A 223 13.20 -2.66 10.30
CA LEU A 223 13.16 -2.25 8.91
C LEU A 223 11.79 -2.61 8.36
N ARG A 224 11.08 -1.62 7.81
CA ARG A 224 9.86 -1.82 7.04
C ARG A 224 10.01 -1.22 5.66
N ARG A 225 9.63 -1.98 4.64
CA ARG A 225 9.65 -1.54 3.25
C ARG A 225 8.30 -1.81 2.62
N LEU A 226 7.72 -0.76 2.07
CA LEU A 226 6.49 -0.78 1.28
C LEU A 226 6.91 -0.71 -0.19
N ILE A 227 6.59 -1.75 -0.97
CA ILE A 227 6.91 -1.84 -2.39
C ILE A 227 5.61 -1.77 -3.17
N SER A 228 5.50 -0.79 -4.04
CA SER A 228 4.42 -0.69 -5.04
C SER A 228 4.84 -1.43 -6.31
N SER A 229 3.93 -2.20 -6.88
CA SER A 229 4.15 -2.96 -8.12
C SER A 229 3.01 -2.69 -9.09
N ARG A 230 3.29 -2.27 -10.32
CA ARG A 230 2.23 -2.00 -11.31
C ARG A 230 1.45 -3.28 -11.59
N SER A 231 0.17 -3.32 -11.21
CA SER A 231 -0.66 -4.53 -11.22
C SER A 231 -0.85 -5.06 -12.64
N CYS A 232 -1.22 -4.20 -13.58
CA CYS A 232 -1.50 -4.63 -14.95
C CYS A 232 -0.23 -4.94 -15.75
N LEU A 233 0.86 -4.21 -15.50
CA LEU A 233 2.15 -4.56 -16.07
C LEU A 233 2.65 -5.91 -15.55
N SER A 234 2.46 -6.20 -14.25
CA SER A 234 2.74 -7.53 -13.69
C SER A 234 1.93 -8.62 -14.41
N THR A 235 0.63 -8.43 -14.59
CA THR A 235 -0.24 -9.36 -15.32
C THR A 235 0.21 -9.58 -16.76
N LEU A 236 0.58 -8.51 -17.49
CA LEU A 236 1.09 -8.61 -18.86
C LEU A 236 2.41 -9.38 -18.98
N ASN A 237 3.23 -9.36 -17.92
CA ASN A 237 4.44 -10.17 -17.83
C ASN A 237 4.18 -11.61 -17.32
N GLY A 238 2.92 -12.00 -17.16
CA GLY A 238 2.53 -13.32 -16.69
C GLY A 238 2.77 -13.55 -15.19
N LEU A 239 2.96 -12.48 -14.41
CA LEU A 239 3.19 -12.57 -12.96
C LEU A 239 1.88 -12.52 -12.19
N THR A 240 1.68 -13.48 -11.30
CA THR A 240 0.61 -13.47 -10.29
C THR A 240 1.00 -12.65 -9.06
N SER A 241 0.02 -12.20 -8.27
CA SER A 241 0.29 -11.39 -7.07
C SER A 241 1.22 -12.08 -6.04
N PRO A 242 1.11 -13.41 -5.79
CA PRO A 242 2.07 -14.12 -4.94
C PRO A 242 3.50 -14.17 -5.52
N GLU A 243 3.62 -14.33 -6.84
CA GLU A 243 4.93 -14.31 -7.52
C GLU A 243 5.58 -12.94 -7.43
N VAL A 244 4.80 -11.87 -7.63
CA VAL A 244 5.25 -10.49 -7.39
C VAL A 244 5.76 -10.33 -5.96
N THR A 245 5.02 -10.81 -4.95
CA THR A 245 5.44 -10.73 -3.54
C THR A 245 6.73 -11.49 -3.27
N LYS A 246 6.91 -12.65 -3.91
CA LYS A 246 8.13 -13.46 -3.82
C LYS A 246 9.32 -12.75 -4.46
N CYS A 247 9.12 -12.14 -5.63
CA CYS A 247 10.13 -11.32 -6.32
C CYS A 247 10.50 -10.08 -5.51
N THR A 248 9.52 -9.32 -5.01
CA THR A 248 9.78 -8.12 -4.20
C THR A 248 10.48 -8.46 -2.88
N LYS A 249 10.15 -9.61 -2.27
CA LYS A 249 10.88 -10.14 -1.12
C LYS A 249 12.36 -10.37 -1.41
N GLN A 250 12.72 -10.83 -2.61
CA GLN A 250 14.11 -11.00 -3.04
C GLN A 250 14.79 -9.66 -3.38
N GLN A 251 14.06 -8.70 -3.95
CA GLN A 251 14.55 -7.35 -4.24
C GLN A 251 14.87 -6.51 -3.00
N ILE A 252 14.41 -6.94 -1.82
CA ILE A 252 14.92 -6.41 -0.55
C ILE A 252 16.33 -6.91 -0.31
N PHE A 253 16.75 -8.05 -0.82
CA PHE A 253 18.11 -8.50 -0.64
C PHE A 253 19.02 -8.08 -1.79
N THR A 254 18.53 -7.85 -2.99
CA THR A 254 19.36 -7.42 -4.13
C THR A 254 19.21 -5.93 -4.43
N GLN A 255 20.04 -5.35 -5.30
CA GLN A 255 19.61 -4.13 -5.99
C GLN A 255 18.27 -4.41 -6.71
N PRO A 256 17.46 -3.38 -7.02
CA PRO A 256 16.29 -3.52 -7.89
C PRO A 256 16.74 -3.81 -9.32
N TYR A 257 17.37 -4.98 -9.51
CA TYR A 257 17.64 -5.58 -10.78
C TYR A 257 16.53 -6.60 -10.99
N ASP A 258 15.65 -6.29 -11.92
CA ASP A 258 14.46 -7.07 -12.19
C ASP A 258 14.86 -8.29 -13.02
N SER A 259 15.44 -9.30 -12.35
CA SER A 259 15.93 -10.52 -13.01
C SER A 259 14.82 -11.32 -13.70
N ALA A 260 13.55 -11.01 -13.41
CA ALA A 260 12.38 -11.64 -14.01
C ALA A 260 11.90 -10.96 -15.31
N THR A 261 12.26 -9.71 -15.60
CA THR A 261 11.55 -8.93 -16.65
C THR A 261 12.43 -8.30 -17.72
N ASN A 262 13.77 -8.34 -17.66
CA ASN A 262 14.68 -7.67 -18.63
C ASN A 262 14.40 -6.16 -18.86
N PHE A 263 13.46 -5.53 -18.14
CA PHE A 263 13.14 -4.11 -18.20
C PHE A 263 13.60 -3.43 -16.92
N SER A 264 14.65 -2.63 -17.03
CA SER A 264 15.46 -2.12 -15.90
C SER A 264 14.90 -0.89 -15.18
N SER A 265 13.66 -0.46 -15.41
CA SER A 265 13.08 0.67 -14.66
C SER A 265 11.57 0.74 -14.78
N GLY A 266 10.86 0.72 -13.65
CA GLY A 266 9.47 1.19 -13.58
C GLY A 266 8.42 0.17 -13.14
N LEU A 267 8.76 -1.12 -12.94
CA LEU A 267 7.79 -2.09 -12.41
C LEU A 267 7.53 -1.86 -10.91
N HIS A 268 8.59 -1.56 -10.16
CA HIS A 268 8.53 -1.39 -8.72
C HIS A 268 9.05 -0.01 -8.28
N ARG A 269 8.37 0.57 -7.31
CA ARG A 269 8.87 1.70 -6.51
C ARG A 269 8.72 1.36 -5.04
N TYR A 270 9.52 1.97 -4.17
CA TYR A 270 9.49 1.63 -2.75
C TYR A 270 9.58 2.85 -1.83
N HIS A 271 9.05 2.68 -0.63
CA HIS A 271 9.23 3.56 0.53
C HIS A 271 9.78 2.72 1.69
N SER A 272 10.79 3.23 2.40
CA SER A 272 11.46 2.51 3.48
C SER A 272 11.48 3.30 4.76
N GLU A 273 11.34 2.57 5.87
CA GLU A 273 11.36 3.12 7.21
C GLU A 273 12.26 2.24 8.07
N VAL A 274 13.27 2.86 8.68
CA VAL A 274 14.14 2.23 9.67
C VAL A 274 13.85 2.86 11.02
N SER A 275 13.70 2.04 12.05
CA SER A 275 13.52 2.46 13.44
C SER A 275 14.55 1.76 14.32
N GLY A 276 15.10 2.50 15.28
CA GLY A 276 16.13 2.02 16.20
C GLY A 276 17.51 1.92 15.57
N GLY A 277 18.51 1.76 16.42
CA GLY A 277 19.91 1.63 16.05
C GLY A 277 20.55 2.94 15.61
N ASP A 278 21.79 2.84 15.14
CA ASP A 278 22.60 3.97 14.72
C ASP A 278 23.14 3.78 13.29
N GLY A 279 23.23 4.88 12.54
CA GLY A 279 24.01 4.98 11.31
C GLY A 279 23.48 4.24 10.07
N TRP A 280 22.26 3.69 10.08
CA TRP A 280 21.71 2.98 8.91
C TRP A 280 20.43 3.61 8.35
N LEU A 281 20.51 4.06 7.10
CA LEU A 281 19.42 4.73 6.39
C LEU A 281 18.48 3.78 5.63
N GLY A 282 18.75 2.48 5.61
CA GLY A 282 17.92 1.52 4.88
C GLY A 282 18.08 1.60 3.35
N GLU A 283 19.21 2.08 2.84
CA GLU A 283 19.57 2.03 1.41
C GLU A 283 20.22 0.66 1.07
N PHE A 284 19.83 0.01 -0.03
CA PHE A 284 20.07 -1.43 -0.31
C PHE A 284 21.28 -1.67 -1.24
N SER A 285 22.08 -2.75 -1.11
CA SER A 285 21.78 -4.18 -1.28
C SER A 285 22.22 -5.07 -0.09
N ILE A 286 21.40 -6.06 0.32
CA ILE A 286 21.77 -7.10 1.32
C ILE A 286 22.50 -8.30 0.66
N SER A 287 22.63 -8.32 -0.68
CA SER A 287 23.27 -9.39 -1.46
C SER A 287 24.79 -9.26 -1.49
N LYS A 288 25.31 -8.10 -1.06
CA LYS A 288 26.60 -8.08 -0.38
C LYS A 288 26.36 -8.68 1.00
N SER A 289 26.44 -10.00 1.06
CA SER A 289 26.27 -10.79 2.28
C SER A 289 26.93 -10.06 3.45
N HIS A 290 26.15 -9.72 4.48
CA HIS A 290 26.63 -8.98 5.65
C HIS A 290 27.25 -7.60 5.35
N SER A 291 26.47 -6.64 4.84
CA SER A 291 26.93 -5.25 4.90
C SER A 291 27.29 -4.92 6.35
N THR A 292 28.53 -4.49 6.58
CA THR A 292 29.03 -4.11 7.90
C THR A 292 28.06 -3.13 8.58
N ALA A 293 27.41 -2.28 7.79
CA ALA A 293 26.36 -1.36 8.22
C ALA A 293 25.15 -2.07 8.85
N HIS A 294 24.57 -3.12 8.24
CA HIS A 294 23.43 -3.83 8.84
C HIS A 294 23.82 -4.57 10.12
N MET A 295 24.99 -5.21 10.13
CA MET A 295 25.48 -5.89 11.35
C MET A 295 25.79 -4.88 12.47
N ASN A 296 26.33 -3.70 12.13
CA ASN A 296 26.55 -2.62 13.08
C ASN A 296 25.21 -2.07 13.60
N TRP A 297 24.23 -1.88 12.72
CA TRP A 297 22.87 -1.48 13.10
C TRP A 297 22.27 -2.48 14.09
N LEU A 298 22.27 -3.78 13.77
CA LEU A 298 21.77 -4.84 14.67
C LEU A 298 22.46 -4.82 16.04
N LYS A 299 23.79 -4.67 16.07
CA LYS A 299 24.55 -4.58 17.33
C LYS A 299 24.19 -3.33 18.13
N SER A 300 23.94 -2.21 17.45
CA SER A 300 23.59 -0.93 18.09
C SER A 300 22.20 -0.92 18.74
N LEU A 301 21.30 -1.83 18.34
CA LEU A 301 19.92 -1.89 18.84
C LEU A 301 19.82 -2.12 20.35
N ILE A 302 20.82 -2.77 20.97
CA ILE A 302 20.87 -2.95 22.43
C ILE A 302 21.03 -1.59 23.12
N GLN A 303 21.84 -0.69 22.56
CA GLN A 303 22.14 0.61 23.14
C GLN A 303 21.14 1.70 22.73
N TYR A 304 20.65 1.63 21.49
CA TYR A 304 19.74 2.62 20.89
C TYR A 304 18.44 1.96 20.40
N PRO A 305 17.67 1.28 21.28
CA PRO A 305 16.44 0.64 20.86
C PRO A 305 15.33 1.68 20.63
N GLU A 306 14.45 1.41 19.67
CA GLU A 306 13.26 2.22 19.39
C GLU A 306 12.00 1.35 19.37
N VAL A 307 10.83 2.00 19.38
CA VAL A 307 9.53 1.33 19.40
C VAL A 307 9.31 0.55 18.12
N VAL A 308 9.15 -0.77 18.24
CA VAL A 308 8.94 -1.68 17.10
C VAL A 308 7.57 -2.34 17.11
N SER A 309 7.02 -2.58 18.29
CA SER A 309 5.67 -3.09 18.52
C SER A 309 5.09 -2.41 19.77
N PHE A 310 3.78 -2.23 19.82
CA PHE A 310 3.14 -1.47 20.88
C PHE A 310 1.65 -1.80 21.05
N SER A 311 1.13 -1.48 22.23
CA SER A 311 -0.29 -1.32 22.51
C SER A 311 -0.53 0.11 22.96
N LEU A 312 -1.55 0.75 22.39
CA LEU A 312 -1.91 2.14 22.70
C LEU A 312 -3.13 2.20 23.60
N ARG A 313 -3.26 3.30 24.33
CA ARG A 313 -4.52 3.71 24.98
C ARG A 313 -4.84 5.17 24.66
N PRO A 314 -6.13 5.53 24.56
CA PRO A 314 -6.51 6.91 24.27
C PRO A 314 -6.02 7.88 25.34
N LEU A 315 -5.53 9.05 24.91
CA LEU A 315 -4.96 10.07 25.80
C LEU A 315 -5.98 10.56 26.83
N TYR A 316 -7.26 10.70 26.47
CA TYR A 316 -8.31 11.20 27.35
C TYR A 316 -8.48 10.35 28.62
N GLN A 317 -8.08 9.06 28.60
CA GLN A 317 -8.17 8.18 29.77
C GLN A 317 -7.25 8.63 30.93
N LEU A 318 -6.22 9.41 30.63
CA LEU A 318 -5.28 9.97 31.61
C LEU A 318 -5.76 11.27 32.24
N VAL A 319 -6.81 11.89 31.72
CA VAL A 319 -7.34 13.17 32.21
C VAL A 319 -8.17 12.93 33.48
N PRO A 320 -7.77 13.47 34.66
CA PRO A 320 -8.46 13.18 35.92
C PRO A 320 -9.84 13.83 36.03
N ASN A 321 -9.97 15.09 35.59
CA ASN A 321 -11.23 15.83 35.65
C ASN A 321 -12.22 15.29 34.61
N LYS A 322 -13.44 14.95 35.02
CA LYS A 322 -14.43 14.30 34.16
C LYS A 322 -14.97 15.17 33.03
N LEU A 323 -15.12 16.48 33.25
CA LEU A 323 -15.57 17.41 32.21
C LEU A 323 -14.48 17.61 31.15
N GLN A 324 -13.25 17.85 31.59
CA GLN A 324 -12.10 17.94 30.69
C GLN A 324 -11.87 16.63 29.94
N GLN A 325 -11.98 15.48 30.62
CA GLN A 325 -11.86 14.14 30.01
C GLN A 325 -12.86 13.95 28.86
N ALA A 326 -14.13 14.31 29.07
CA ALA A 326 -15.13 14.27 28.02
C ALA A 326 -14.76 15.21 26.87
N GLY A 327 -14.33 16.44 27.18
CA GLY A 327 -13.87 17.39 26.15
C GLY A 327 -12.68 16.89 25.34
N VAL A 328 -11.68 16.26 25.97
CA VAL A 328 -10.50 15.71 25.28
C VAL A 328 -10.92 14.51 24.42
N LYS A 329 -11.86 13.69 24.89
CA LYS A 329 -12.42 12.60 24.09
C LYS A 329 -13.07 13.15 22.81
N THR A 330 -14.01 14.08 22.94
CA THR A 330 -14.71 14.68 21.78
C THR A 330 -13.75 15.40 20.84
N ALA A 331 -12.76 16.13 21.36
CA ALA A 331 -11.76 16.80 20.52
C ALA A 331 -10.89 15.81 19.73
N ILE A 332 -10.53 14.66 20.32
CA ILE A 332 -9.80 13.60 19.63
C ILE A 332 -10.68 12.97 18.55
N GLU A 333 -11.94 12.65 18.87
CA GLU A 333 -12.90 12.10 17.90
C GLU A 333 -13.09 13.04 16.71
N GLN A 334 -13.31 14.34 16.95
CA GLN A 334 -13.39 15.35 15.91
C GLN A 334 -12.12 15.43 15.08
N TYR A 335 -10.94 15.43 15.72
CA TYR A 335 -9.66 15.44 15.00
C TYR A 335 -9.49 14.20 14.09
N LEU A 336 -9.92 13.03 14.53
CA LEU A 336 -9.88 11.81 13.71
C LEU A 336 -10.87 11.89 12.55
N GLU A 337 -12.05 12.46 12.76
CA GLU A 337 -13.04 12.69 11.72
C GLU A 337 -12.55 13.69 10.66
N ASP A 338 -12.01 14.84 11.10
CA ASP A 338 -11.45 15.90 10.24
C ASP A 338 -10.30 15.39 9.34
N THR A 339 -9.57 14.38 9.82
CA THR A 339 -8.39 13.80 9.14
C THR A 339 -8.68 12.46 8.47
N SER A 340 -9.94 12.05 8.50
CA SER A 340 -10.40 10.81 7.90
C SER A 340 -10.40 10.92 6.38
N VAL A 341 -10.05 9.82 5.70
CA VAL A 341 -10.13 9.75 4.23
C VAL A 341 -11.20 8.75 3.85
N LYS A 342 -12.13 9.17 3.00
CA LYS A 342 -13.19 8.30 2.49
C LYS A 342 -12.55 7.09 1.80
N LYS A 343 -12.98 5.88 2.16
CA LYS A 343 -12.50 4.66 1.52
C LYS A 343 -12.80 4.72 0.02
N SER A 344 -11.84 4.28 -0.79
CA SER A 344 -12.01 4.22 -2.24
C SER A 344 -13.23 3.37 -2.61
N PRO A 345 -13.99 3.75 -3.66
CA PRO A 345 -15.15 2.98 -4.10
C PRO A 345 -14.79 1.54 -4.46
N GLN A 346 -15.81 0.66 -4.50
CA GLN A 346 -15.66 -0.73 -4.95
C GLN A 346 -15.00 -0.78 -6.34
N GLU A 347 -14.30 -1.89 -6.63
CA GLU A 347 -13.70 -2.03 -7.96
C GLU A 347 -14.80 -1.95 -9.02
N PRO A 348 -14.51 -1.35 -10.18
CA PRO A 348 -15.37 -1.57 -11.33
C PRO A 348 -15.43 -3.08 -11.53
N ASP A 349 -16.65 -3.62 -11.46
CA ASP A 349 -16.88 -5.01 -11.77
C ASP A 349 -16.61 -5.20 -13.26
N CYS A 350 -15.68 -6.10 -13.56
CA CYS A 350 -15.38 -6.50 -14.92
C CYS A 350 -16.21 -7.72 -15.36
N GLU A 351 -17.15 -8.19 -14.52
CA GLU A 351 -18.15 -9.19 -14.90
C GLU A 351 -19.07 -8.65 -15.99
N GLY A 352 -19.10 -9.35 -17.12
CA GLY A 352 -20.07 -9.11 -18.18
C GLY A 352 -19.58 -9.38 -19.60
N SER A 353 -18.26 -9.34 -19.84
CA SER A 353 -17.64 -9.80 -21.10
C SER A 353 -16.18 -9.43 -21.05
N THR A 354 -15.25 -10.35 -21.30
CA THR A 354 -14.02 -10.07 -22.05
C THR A 354 -13.06 -11.28 -22.00
N LEU A 355 -12.98 -12.05 -23.07
CA LEU A 355 -11.76 -12.83 -23.38
C LEU A 355 -10.55 -11.89 -23.25
N ASN A 356 -9.45 -12.32 -22.60
CA ASN A 356 -8.21 -11.55 -22.37
C ASN A 356 -8.13 -10.60 -21.15
N MET A 357 -8.95 -10.77 -20.10
CA MET A 357 -8.85 -9.94 -18.89
C MET A 357 -8.72 -10.80 -17.62
N SER A 358 -7.90 -10.35 -16.68
CA SER A 358 -7.68 -10.96 -15.36
C SER A 358 -8.72 -10.48 -14.34
N TYR A 359 -8.84 -11.19 -13.22
CA TYR A 359 -9.74 -10.88 -12.11
C TYR A 359 -9.55 -9.46 -11.54
N ASN A 360 -8.36 -8.88 -11.70
CA ASN A 360 -8.03 -7.51 -11.32
C ASN A 360 -8.25 -6.48 -12.44
N CYS A 361 -9.06 -6.83 -13.45
CA CYS A 361 -9.35 -5.99 -14.62
C CYS A 361 -8.10 -5.60 -15.42
N CYS A 362 -7.07 -6.44 -15.42
CA CYS A 362 -5.84 -6.21 -16.19
C CYS A 362 -5.79 -7.10 -17.43
N PRO A 363 -5.27 -6.60 -18.57
CA PRO A 363 -5.13 -7.42 -19.78
C PRO A 363 -4.13 -8.57 -19.57
N MET A 364 -4.49 -9.78 -20.01
CA MET A 364 -3.61 -10.96 -19.92
C MET A 364 -2.53 -10.99 -21.01
N HIS A 365 -2.82 -10.41 -22.18
CA HIS A 365 -1.90 -10.35 -23.30
C HIS A 365 -1.84 -8.94 -23.90
N ALA A 366 -0.62 -8.52 -24.24
CA ALA A 366 -0.36 -7.28 -24.96
C ALA A 366 -0.89 -7.33 -26.39
N SER A 367 -0.96 -6.17 -27.04
CA SER A 367 -1.24 -6.05 -28.47
C SER A 367 -2.59 -6.64 -28.89
N ARG A 368 -3.61 -6.49 -28.03
CA ARG A 368 -5.00 -6.85 -28.33
C ARG A 368 -5.90 -5.62 -28.18
N GLY A 369 -6.92 -5.53 -29.02
CA GLY A 369 -7.87 -4.42 -29.02
C GLY A 369 -9.16 -4.78 -29.75
N ASN A 370 -10.18 -3.93 -29.64
CA ASN A 370 -11.41 -4.10 -30.39
C ASN A 370 -11.26 -3.47 -31.79
N LEU A 371 -11.70 -4.18 -32.82
CA LEU A 371 -11.62 -3.75 -34.21
C LEU A 371 -13.01 -3.78 -34.86
N SER A 372 -13.49 -2.62 -35.30
CA SER A 372 -14.59 -2.53 -36.26
C SER A 372 -14.06 -1.94 -37.55
N VAL A 373 -14.47 -2.51 -38.69
CA VAL A 373 -14.09 -2.04 -40.03
C VAL A 373 -15.36 -1.78 -40.82
N THR A 374 -15.48 -0.57 -41.36
CA THR A 374 -16.56 -0.18 -42.24
C THR A 374 -16.03 0.00 -43.64
N ILE A 375 -16.51 -0.79 -44.61
CA ILE A 375 -16.27 -0.51 -46.03
C ILE A 375 -17.36 0.43 -46.49
N VAL A 376 -16.97 1.67 -46.83
CA VAL A 376 -17.91 2.76 -47.11
C VAL A 376 -18.38 2.67 -48.55
N ARG A 377 -17.43 2.77 -49.50
CA ARG A 377 -17.73 2.90 -50.93
C ARG A 377 -16.57 2.57 -51.83
N GLY A 378 -16.90 2.25 -53.07
CA GLY A 378 -15.99 2.23 -54.21
C GLY A 378 -16.31 3.40 -55.14
N TRP A 379 -15.34 3.84 -55.95
CA TRP A 379 -15.59 4.77 -57.04
C TRP A 379 -14.61 4.60 -58.18
N ASN A 380 -15.08 4.93 -59.38
CA ASN A 380 -14.39 4.68 -60.64
C ASN A 380 -13.97 3.19 -60.79
N LEU A 381 -14.82 2.26 -60.36
CA LEU A 381 -14.58 0.83 -60.56
C LEU A 381 -14.72 0.49 -62.05
N TYR A 382 -13.86 -0.41 -62.54
CA TYR A 382 -13.90 -0.87 -63.92
C TYR A 382 -13.52 -2.35 -63.98
N GLY A 383 -14.52 -3.23 -63.97
CA GLY A 383 -14.32 -4.66 -64.25
C GLY A 383 -14.94 -5.09 -65.58
N ASP A 384 -16.18 -4.69 -65.83
CA ASP A 384 -16.86 -4.97 -67.10
C ASP A 384 -16.45 -4.09 -68.28
N VAL A 385 -16.28 -4.72 -69.44
CA VAL A 385 -16.06 -4.03 -70.73
C VAL A 385 -17.36 -3.47 -71.32
N ILE A 386 -18.50 -4.10 -70.99
CA ILE A 386 -19.83 -3.70 -71.46
C ILE A 386 -20.81 -3.80 -70.28
N GLY A 387 -21.22 -2.67 -69.72
CA GLY A 387 -22.13 -2.64 -68.58
C GLY A 387 -21.58 -1.77 -67.47
N LYS A 388 -22.14 -1.93 -66.27
CA LYS A 388 -21.61 -1.38 -65.02
C LYS A 388 -21.04 -2.53 -64.22
N THR A 389 -19.99 -2.26 -63.47
CA THR A 389 -19.34 -3.23 -62.58
C THR A 389 -20.32 -3.77 -61.52
N ASP A 390 -20.39 -5.09 -61.34
CA ASP A 390 -21.09 -5.81 -60.27
C ASP A 390 -20.20 -5.94 -59.00
N GLY A 391 -19.90 -4.80 -58.40
CA GLY A 391 -18.87 -4.69 -57.36
C GLY A 391 -19.28 -5.22 -55.98
N TYR A 392 -18.40 -6.02 -55.37
CA TYR A 392 -18.44 -6.36 -53.94
C TYR A 392 -17.06 -6.35 -53.29
N ALA A 393 -17.00 -6.19 -51.98
CA ALA A 393 -15.74 -6.17 -51.23
C ALA A 393 -15.67 -7.31 -50.21
N LYS A 394 -14.47 -7.89 -50.07
CA LYS A 394 -14.11 -8.86 -49.03
C LYS A 394 -13.05 -8.25 -48.13
N MET A 395 -13.19 -8.44 -46.81
CA MET A 395 -12.14 -8.08 -45.86
C MET A 395 -11.66 -9.30 -45.10
N TYR A 396 -10.35 -9.33 -44.85
CA TYR A 396 -9.67 -10.41 -44.18
C TYR A 396 -8.80 -9.87 -43.04
N HIS A 397 -8.85 -10.56 -41.90
CA HIS A 397 -7.94 -10.34 -40.78
C HIS A 397 -7.66 -11.65 -40.04
N GLY A 398 -6.46 -12.21 -40.22
CA GLY A 398 -6.14 -13.55 -39.71
C GLY A 398 -7.04 -14.59 -40.38
N SER A 399 -7.80 -15.36 -39.58
CA SER A 399 -8.78 -16.34 -40.06
C SER A 399 -10.19 -15.77 -40.23
N ILE A 400 -10.40 -14.47 -39.92
CA ILE A 400 -11.72 -13.83 -40.02
C ILE A 400 -11.85 -13.25 -41.42
N SER A 401 -12.98 -13.52 -42.08
CA SER A 401 -13.35 -12.89 -43.35
C SER A 401 -14.83 -12.51 -43.35
N HIS A 402 -15.16 -11.38 -43.96
CA HIS A 402 -16.54 -11.01 -44.27
C HIS A 402 -16.64 -10.43 -45.69
N GLN A 403 -17.85 -10.35 -46.20
CA GLN A 403 -18.16 -9.89 -47.55
C GLN A 403 -19.32 -8.90 -47.51
N THR A 404 -19.28 -7.89 -48.36
CA THR A 404 -20.41 -6.97 -48.59
C THR A 404 -21.44 -7.59 -49.53
N GLN A 405 -22.60 -6.93 -49.67
CA GLN A 405 -23.49 -7.21 -50.79
C GLN A 405 -22.86 -6.81 -52.13
N VAL A 406 -23.27 -7.48 -53.20
CA VAL A 406 -22.96 -7.12 -54.60
C VAL A 406 -23.85 -5.95 -55.01
N ILE A 407 -23.28 -4.95 -55.69
CA ILE A 407 -24.00 -3.76 -56.18
C ILE A 407 -23.55 -3.45 -57.61
N GLU A 408 -24.48 -3.49 -58.56
CA GLU A 408 -24.28 -3.08 -59.96
C GLU A 408 -24.10 -1.55 -60.08
N SER A 409 -22.86 -1.08 -59.97
CA SER A 409 -22.47 0.34 -60.07
C SER A 409 -20.96 0.50 -60.15
N ASP A 410 -20.47 1.43 -60.98
CA ASP A 410 -19.06 1.83 -60.97
C ASP A 410 -18.68 2.67 -59.72
N ASP A 411 -19.69 3.16 -59.00
CA ASP A 411 -19.57 3.94 -57.75
C ASP A 411 -20.44 3.36 -56.60
N PRO A 412 -20.20 2.12 -56.15
CA PRO A 412 -21.05 1.44 -55.19
C PRO A 412 -20.90 2.02 -53.77
N GLN A 413 -22.01 2.10 -53.03
CA GLN A 413 -22.05 2.53 -51.63
C GLN A 413 -22.49 1.35 -50.75
N TRP A 414 -21.54 0.68 -50.10
CA TRP A 414 -21.86 -0.49 -49.28
C TRP A 414 -22.24 -0.12 -47.85
N ASN A 415 -21.54 0.85 -47.25
CA ASN A 415 -21.69 1.24 -45.84
C ASN A 415 -21.75 0.05 -44.87
N ALA A 416 -20.98 -1.00 -45.15
CA ALA A 416 -21.03 -2.26 -44.44
C ALA A 416 -20.06 -2.24 -43.26
N GLU A 417 -20.58 -2.32 -42.03
CA GLU A 417 -19.80 -2.40 -40.80
C GLU A 417 -19.60 -3.86 -40.36
N PHE A 418 -18.35 -4.23 -40.11
CA PHE A 418 -17.95 -5.54 -39.61
C PHE A 418 -17.28 -5.39 -38.24
N ASP A 419 -17.98 -5.81 -37.18
CA ASP A 419 -17.43 -5.87 -35.82
C ASP A 419 -16.64 -7.18 -35.63
N LEU A 420 -15.32 -7.09 -35.70
CA LEU A 420 -14.44 -8.24 -35.48
C LEU A 420 -14.21 -8.54 -33.98
N GLY A 421 -14.79 -7.73 -33.08
CA GLY A 421 -14.58 -7.86 -31.65
C GLY A 421 -13.10 -7.71 -31.29
N LYS A 422 -12.63 -8.55 -30.36
CA LYS A 422 -11.25 -8.52 -29.86
C LYS A 422 -10.29 -9.24 -30.79
N VAL A 423 -9.41 -8.48 -31.43
CA VAL A 423 -8.37 -9.01 -32.31
C VAL A 423 -6.97 -8.82 -31.72
N SER A 424 -6.00 -9.59 -32.21
CA SER A 424 -4.59 -9.45 -31.86
C SER A 424 -3.83 -8.82 -33.01
N LYS A 425 -2.96 -7.84 -32.71
CA LYS A 425 -2.01 -7.28 -33.68
C LYS A 425 -0.93 -8.26 -34.14
N ARG A 426 -0.92 -9.52 -33.67
CA ARG A 426 -0.02 -10.55 -34.19
C ARG A 426 -0.19 -10.75 -35.69
N TYR A 427 -1.42 -10.57 -36.20
CA TYR A 427 -1.69 -10.36 -37.62
C TYR A 427 -1.61 -8.85 -37.85
N HIS A 428 -0.44 -8.38 -38.26
CA HIS A 428 -0.16 -6.94 -38.32
C HIS A 428 -1.01 -6.21 -39.38
N HIS A 429 -1.58 -6.95 -40.33
CA HIS A 429 -2.29 -6.41 -41.47
C HIS A 429 -3.76 -6.87 -41.55
N ARG A 430 -4.55 -6.07 -42.23
CA ARG A 430 -5.85 -6.40 -42.81
C ARG A 430 -5.68 -6.36 -44.33
N LEU A 431 -6.39 -7.23 -45.03
CA LEU A 431 -6.49 -7.23 -46.49
C LEU A 431 -7.93 -6.86 -46.87
N ILE A 432 -8.08 -5.94 -47.82
CA ILE A 432 -9.33 -5.67 -48.52
C ILE A 432 -9.14 -6.02 -49.98
N GLU A 433 -10.11 -6.74 -50.49
CA GLU A 433 -10.23 -7.06 -51.90
C GLU A 433 -11.56 -6.53 -52.41
N VAL A 434 -11.57 -5.90 -53.58
CA VAL A 434 -12.79 -5.53 -54.32
C VAL A 434 -12.82 -6.35 -55.58
N TRP A 435 -13.94 -7.03 -55.79
CA TRP A 435 -14.16 -8.00 -56.87
C TRP A 435 -15.36 -7.56 -57.71
N ASP A 436 -15.32 -7.93 -58.98
CA ASP A 436 -16.46 -7.88 -59.91
C ASP A 436 -17.07 -9.28 -60.03
N GLU A 437 -18.38 -9.43 -59.82
CA GLU A 437 -19.05 -10.74 -59.90
C GLU A 437 -19.34 -11.12 -61.36
N ASP A 438 -18.84 -12.27 -61.79
CA ASP A 438 -18.87 -12.66 -63.20
C ASP A 438 -19.42 -14.10 -63.38
N PRO A 439 -20.12 -14.45 -64.48
CA PRO A 439 -20.75 -15.78 -64.63
C PRO A 439 -19.79 -16.98 -64.61
N LYS A 440 -18.48 -16.76 -64.77
CA LYS A 440 -17.45 -17.82 -64.75
C LYS A 440 -16.44 -17.64 -63.63
N TYR A 441 -15.81 -16.47 -63.55
CA TYR A 441 -14.77 -16.17 -62.57
C TYR A 441 -14.81 -14.68 -62.25
N ASP A 442 -14.97 -14.36 -60.98
CA ASP A 442 -14.92 -12.98 -60.50
C ASP A 442 -13.55 -12.34 -60.75
N ASP A 443 -13.55 -11.07 -61.19
CA ASP A 443 -12.33 -10.30 -61.47
C ASP A 443 -11.91 -9.46 -60.26
N LEU A 444 -10.64 -9.57 -59.86
CA LEU A 444 -10.08 -8.78 -58.76
C LEU A 444 -9.73 -7.36 -59.24
N LEU A 445 -10.46 -6.36 -58.77
CA LEU A 445 -10.28 -4.95 -59.17
C LEU A 445 -9.27 -4.21 -58.28
N ILE A 446 -9.34 -4.45 -56.98
CA ILE A 446 -8.50 -3.77 -55.98
C ILE A 446 -8.03 -4.78 -54.95
N GLU A 447 -6.73 -4.83 -54.70
CA GLU A 447 -6.14 -5.53 -53.55
C GLU A 447 -5.40 -4.52 -52.68
N CYS A 448 -5.69 -4.48 -51.38
CA CYS A 448 -5.10 -3.52 -50.48
C CYS A 448 -4.80 -4.08 -49.09
N MET A 449 -3.51 -4.14 -48.77
CA MET A 449 -3.04 -4.52 -47.44
C MET A 449 -2.71 -3.29 -46.60
N LYS A 450 -3.29 -3.18 -45.41
CA LYS A 450 -3.03 -2.07 -44.46
C LYS A 450 -2.73 -2.56 -43.06
N TYR A 451 -1.78 -1.91 -42.39
CA TYR A 451 -1.44 -2.19 -41.01
C TYR A 451 -2.46 -1.61 -40.02
N LEU A 452 -2.72 -2.33 -38.93
CA LEU A 452 -3.59 -1.85 -37.86
C LEU A 452 -2.87 -0.82 -36.99
N ILE A 453 -3.26 0.44 -37.12
CA ILE A 453 -2.79 1.57 -36.31
C ILE A 453 -3.88 1.90 -35.26
N PRO A 454 -3.54 2.19 -33.98
CA PRO A 454 -4.53 2.60 -32.98
C PRO A 454 -5.25 3.91 -33.34
N GLY A 455 -6.54 4.00 -32.99
CA GLY A 455 -7.36 5.18 -33.26
C GLY A 455 -8.25 5.02 -34.50
N THR A 456 -9.26 5.87 -34.60
CA THR A 456 -10.14 5.92 -35.77
C THR A 456 -9.38 6.45 -36.96
N GLN A 457 -9.36 5.70 -38.06
CA GLN A 457 -8.66 6.09 -39.28
C GLN A 457 -9.51 5.80 -40.50
N THR A 458 -9.43 6.70 -41.46
CA THR A 458 -10.00 6.51 -42.79
C THR A 458 -8.86 6.19 -43.74
N PHE A 459 -9.03 5.16 -44.55
CA PHE A 459 -8.06 4.78 -45.57
C PHE A 459 -8.73 4.77 -46.94
N THR A 460 -7.96 5.19 -47.93
CA THR A 460 -8.32 5.03 -49.34
C THR A 460 -7.28 4.14 -50.00
N CYS A 461 -7.74 3.09 -50.66
CA CYS A 461 -6.92 2.24 -51.50
C CYS A 461 -7.21 2.56 -52.97
N LYS A 462 -6.16 2.63 -53.78
CA LYS A 462 -6.22 3.02 -55.19
C LYS A 462 -5.62 1.92 -56.06
N SER A 463 -6.26 1.65 -57.18
CA SER A 463 -5.87 0.71 -58.23
C SER A 463 -5.98 1.40 -59.59
N ALA A 464 -5.46 0.76 -60.64
CA ALA A 464 -5.75 1.15 -62.02
C ALA A 464 -7.24 0.97 -62.38
N LEU A 465 -7.93 0.06 -61.67
CA LEU A 465 -9.32 -0.33 -61.90
C LEU A 465 -10.30 0.30 -60.89
N GLY A 466 -9.87 1.32 -60.15
CA GLY A 466 -10.73 2.11 -59.26
C GLY A 466 -10.19 2.34 -57.86
N ASN A 467 -11.06 2.79 -56.96
CA ASN A 467 -10.69 3.16 -55.59
C ASN A 467 -11.71 2.62 -54.59
N VAL A 468 -11.27 2.36 -53.35
CA VAL A 468 -12.13 1.97 -52.23
C VAL A 468 -11.79 2.76 -50.98
N GLU A 469 -12.82 3.20 -50.25
CA GLU A 469 -12.71 3.89 -48.97
C GLU A 469 -13.24 3.01 -47.84
N GLU A 470 -12.44 2.93 -46.78
CA GLU A 470 -12.76 2.23 -45.55
C GLU A 470 -12.53 3.12 -44.33
N ILE A 471 -13.27 2.85 -43.26
CA ILE A 471 -13.09 3.45 -41.94
C ILE A 471 -12.80 2.34 -40.95
N VAL A 472 -11.70 2.46 -40.22
CA VAL A 472 -11.32 1.56 -39.14
C VAL A 472 -11.56 2.28 -37.82
N VAL A 473 -12.41 1.72 -36.96
CA VAL A 473 -12.78 2.33 -35.68
C VAL A 473 -12.37 1.41 -34.52
N PRO A 474 -11.64 1.90 -33.50
CA PRO A 474 -11.53 1.20 -32.23
C PRO A 474 -12.87 1.29 -31.51
N LYS A 475 -13.62 0.18 -31.45
CA LYS A 475 -14.89 0.15 -30.72
C LYS A 475 -14.60 0.30 -29.22
N ARG A 476 -15.03 1.42 -28.64
CA ARG A 476 -15.01 1.61 -27.18
C ARG A 476 -16.00 0.59 -26.61
N VAL A 477 -15.57 -0.21 -25.62
CA VAL A 477 -16.49 -1.13 -24.93
C VAL A 477 -17.50 -0.26 -24.20
N GLU A 478 -18.70 -0.12 -24.76
CA GLU A 478 -19.82 0.47 -24.06
C GLU A 478 -20.28 -0.52 -22.99
N ASN A 479 -19.80 -0.31 -21.75
CA ASN A 479 -20.43 -0.93 -20.61
C ASN A 479 -21.85 -0.36 -20.49
N LYS A 480 -22.86 -1.19 -20.75
CA LYS A 480 -24.29 -0.86 -20.57
C LYS A 480 -24.68 -0.44 -19.14
N ASN A 481 -23.75 -0.42 -18.19
CA ASN A 481 -23.95 0.11 -16.82
C ASN A 481 -23.48 1.56 -16.61
N GLN A 482 -23.09 2.30 -17.66
CA GLN A 482 -22.67 3.71 -17.53
C GLN A 482 -23.74 4.75 -17.92
N LEU A 483 -25.02 4.40 -17.83
CA LEU A 483 -26.15 5.33 -18.05
C LEU A 483 -26.68 6.01 -16.77
N LEU A 484 -26.00 5.85 -15.62
CA LEU A 484 -26.35 6.54 -14.38
C LEU A 484 -25.10 7.10 -13.70
N THR A 485 -24.48 8.14 -14.27
CA THR A 485 -23.65 9.14 -13.55
C THR A 485 -23.17 10.25 -14.51
N HIS A 486 -24.09 10.81 -15.28
CA HIS A 486 -23.92 12.13 -15.87
C HIS A 486 -25.02 13.07 -15.35
N SER A 487 -24.94 13.36 -14.05
CA SER A 487 -25.45 14.60 -13.48
C SER A 487 -24.56 14.97 -12.29
N HIS A 488 -24.30 16.27 -12.11
CA HIS A 488 -23.38 16.87 -11.14
C HIS A 488 -21.90 16.96 -11.51
N LYS A 489 -21.64 17.61 -12.65
CA LYS A 489 -20.63 18.68 -12.69
C LYS A 489 -21.24 19.90 -13.34
N SER A 490 -21.62 20.87 -12.52
CA SER A 490 -22.04 22.20 -12.97
C SER A 490 -21.60 23.21 -11.90
N PHE A 491 -20.69 24.08 -12.35
CA PHE A 491 -20.37 25.41 -11.86
C PHE A 491 -19.81 25.57 -10.44
N TYR A 492 -18.50 25.87 -10.36
CA TYR A 492 -18.00 27.12 -9.75
C TYR A 492 -16.62 27.42 -10.35
N THR A 493 -16.62 28.26 -11.39
CA THR A 493 -15.44 28.96 -11.90
C THR A 493 -15.34 30.28 -11.16
N MET A 494 -14.36 30.44 -10.26
CA MET A 494 -13.96 31.75 -9.76
C MET A 494 -13.20 32.48 -10.87
N ASN A 495 -13.77 33.58 -11.34
CA ASN A 495 -13.08 34.56 -12.17
C ASN A 495 -12.02 35.29 -11.33
N LEU A 496 -10.78 35.27 -11.80
CA LEU A 496 -9.75 36.25 -11.49
C LEU A 496 -9.43 36.96 -12.80
N LEU A 497 -9.62 38.29 -12.82
CA LEU A 497 -8.71 39.31 -13.37
C LEU A 497 -9.48 40.62 -13.64
N SER A 498 -9.30 41.59 -12.75
CA SER A 498 -8.81 42.96 -13.00
C SER A 498 -8.86 43.76 -11.71
#